data_AF-A0A0M6Y1J7-F1
#
_entry.id   AF-A0A0M6Y1J7-F1
#
_cell.length_a   1.000
_cell.length_b   1.000
_cell.length_c   1.000
_cell.angle_alpha   90.00
_cell.angle_beta   90.00
_cell.angle_gamma   90.00
#
_symmetry.space_group_name_H-M   'P 1'
#
loop_
_entity.id
_entity.type
_entity.pdbx_description
1 polymer ?
#
loop_
_entity_poly.entity_id
_entity_poly.type
_entity_poly.pdbx_seq_one_letter_code
_entity_poly.pdbx_strand_id
1 'polypeptide(L)'
;MANEITTRDNLPAVSDNGLLTGTLDRASEIRHVMATDRDRYRREGLDQELAGLIQAETYGDSAPLTPLPATQSQALFKSTAEGAELAAAWRGAPGGFEGQLALAQKAASQILAGVGDQTAQKAFTERFSRSLTERARYHVYNELRNGAAANVQPVSSGDVQIFRNTQAGAELVEEWGVHAPFRVARVWERFDRLKRALADDDDFDSFVDWYAALKPEMVKTICRYLSA
;
A
#
# COMPACT_ATOMS: atom_id res chain seq x y z
N MET A 1 60.51 24.69 -14.45
CA MET A 1 60.14 25.57 -13.32
C MET A 1 58.80 26.21 -13.63
N ALA A 2 58.13 26.74 -12.62
CA ALA A 2 56.72 27.16 -12.58
C ALA A 2 56.14 27.89 -13.79
N ASN A 3 54.85 27.61 -14.04
CA ASN A 3 53.72 28.53 -14.22
C ASN A 3 52.47 27.67 -13.94
N GLU A 4 51.33 28.08 -13.40
CA GLU A 4 50.81 29.26 -12.70
C GLU A 4 49.39 28.78 -12.28
N ILE A 5 48.98 28.93 -11.01
CA ILE A 5 47.67 28.45 -10.52
C ILE A 5 46.82 29.65 -10.12
N THR A 6 45.78 29.97 -10.91
CA THR A 6 44.73 30.97 -10.62
C THR A 6 43.63 31.00 -11.70
N THR A 7 42.35 31.31 -11.46
CA THR A 7 41.48 31.22 -10.26
C THR A 7 40.02 31.35 -10.73
N ARG A 8 39.13 30.38 -10.42
CA ARG A 8 37.64 30.42 -10.60
C ARG A 8 37.15 30.45 -12.08
N ASP A 9 35.98 29.92 -12.45
CA ASP A 9 34.64 30.30 -11.98
C ASP A 9 33.52 29.25 -12.18
N ASN A 10 32.49 29.38 -11.33
CA ASN A 10 31.07 29.03 -11.52
C ASN A 10 30.67 27.78 -12.33
N LEU A 11 30.44 26.67 -11.61
CA LEU A 11 29.28 25.80 -11.89
C LEU A 11 28.04 26.41 -11.21
N PRO A 12 26.91 26.59 -11.90
CA PRO A 12 25.69 27.06 -11.27
C PRO A 12 25.14 25.99 -10.31
N ALA A 13 24.89 26.39 -9.06
CA ALA A 13 24.06 25.59 -8.17
C ALA A 13 22.64 25.54 -8.75
N VAL A 14 22.24 24.40 -9.32
CA VAL A 14 20.86 24.16 -9.74
C VAL A 14 20.01 24.11 -8.48
N SER A 15 19.24 25.18 -8.25
CA SER A 15 18.39 25.32 -7.08
C SER A 15 17.19 24.38 -7.15
N ASP A 16 17.28 23.24 -6.45
CA ASP A 16 16.23 22.22 -6.31
C ASP A 16 14.95 22.75 -5.61
N ASN A 17 14.99 23.98 -5.08
CA ASN A 17 13.86 24.65 -4.42
C ASN A 17 12.63 24.87 -5.32
N GLY A 18 12.76 24.88 -6.65
CA GLY A 18 11.66 25.20 -7.56
C GLY A 18 10.57 24.12 -7.66
N LEU A 19 10.93 22.84 -7.48
CA LEU A 19 9.94 21.75 -7.49
C LEU A 19 9.12 21.72 -6.19
N LEU A 20 9.79 21.99 -5.06
CA LEU A 20 9.21 21.89 -3.71
C LEU A 20 8.20 23.01 -3.41
N THR A 21 8.37 24.22 -3.96
CA THR A 21 7.37 25.29 -3.81
C THR A 21 6.08 24.98 -4.59
N GLY A 22 6.19 24.48 -5.83
CA GLY A 22 5.03 24.15 -6.64
C GLY A 22 4.16 23.01 -6.05
N THR A 23 4.78 22.02 -5.40
CA THR A 23 4.03 20.93 -4.74
C THR A 23 3.34 21.37 -3.46
N LEU A 24 3.97 22.25 -2.66
CA LEU A 24 3.39 22.82 -1.43
C LEU A 24 2.16 23.69 -1.73
N ASP A 25 2.23 24.51 -2.79
CA ASP A 25 1.12 25.36 -3.22
C ASP A 25 -0.07 24.51 -3.70
N ARG A 26 0.20 23.48 -4.54
CA ARG A 26 -0.85 22.56 -5.04
C ARG A 26 -1.49 21.74 -3.93
N ALA A 27 -0.70 21.22 -2.98
CA ALA A 27 -1.25 20.50 -1.82
C ALA A 27 -2.13 21.40 -0.94
N SER A 28 -1.81 22.70 -0.85
CA SER A 28 -2.61 23.68 -0.10
C SER A 28 -3.90 24.06 -0.84
N GLU A 29 -3.86 24.21 -2.17
CA GLU A 29 -5.05 24.39 -3.01
C GLU A 29 -6.02 23.22 -2.86
N ILE A 30 -5.52 21.98 -2.91
CA ILE A 30 -6.37 20.79 -2.79
C ILE A 30 -6.99 20.68 -1.39
N ARG A 31 -6.24 20.97 -0.32
CA ARG A 31 -6.79 21.04 1.05
C ARG A 31 -7.87 22.12 1.18
N HIS A 32 -7.77 23.22 0.43
CA HIS A 32 -8.82 24.22 0.36
C HIS A 32 -10.08 23.68 -0.34
N VAL A 33 -9.95 23.00 -1.49
CA VAL A 33 -11.08 22.36 -2.18
C VAL A 33 -11.74 21.28 -1.31
N MET A 34 -10.95 20.46 -0.60
CA MET A 34 -11.47 19.48 0.37
C MET A 34 -12.36 20.11 1.47
N ALA A 35 -12.05 21.34 1.87
CA ALA A 35 -12.78 22.09 2.89
C ALA A 35 -14.00 22.85 2.35
N THR A 36 -13.98 23.29 1.08
CA THR A 36 -15.02 24.15 0.49
C THR A 36 -15.98 23.45 -0.48
N ASP A 37 -15.52 22.41 -1.18
CA ASP A 37 -16.28 21.70 -2.21
C ASP A 37 -15.88 20.21 -2.27
N ARG A 38 -16.54 19.41 -1.41
CA ARG A 38 -16.30 17.97 -1.29
C ARG A 38 -16.71 17.16 -2.52
N ASP A 39 -17.70 17.64 -3.28
CA ASP A 39 -18.16 16.93 -4.47
C ASP A 39 -17.16 17.12 -5.62
N ARG A 40 -16.60 18.32 -5.74
CA ARG A 40 -15.44 18.57 -6.61
C ARG A 40 -14.21 17.79 -6.17
N TYR A 41 -13.88 17.79 -4.87
CA TYR A 41 -12.73 17.08 -4.32
C TYR A 41 -12.70 15.59 -4.73
N ARG A 42 -13.84 14.89 -4.62
CA ARG A 42 -13.97 13.49 -5.06
C ARG A 42 -14.02 13.34 -6.58
N ARG A 43 -14.82 14.16 -7.28
CA ARG A 43 -15.01 14.06 -8.73
C ARG A 43 -13.71 14.30 -9.53
N GLU A 44 -12.83 15.16 -9.03
CA GLU A 44 -11.53 15.47 -9.65
C GLU A 44 -10.39 14.55 -9.14
N GLY A 45 -10.66 13.57 -8.27
CA GLY A 45 -9.64 12.65 -7.75
C GLY A 45 -8.56 13.34 -6.91
N LEU A 46 -8.88 14.48 -6.30
CA LEU A 46 -7.91 15.32 -5.62
C LEU A 46 -7.43 14.71 -4.29
N ASP A 47 -8.16 13.73 -3.75
CA ASP A 47 -7.70 12.86 -2.67
C ASP A 47 -6.47 12.04 -3.08
N GLN A 48 -6.44 11.52 -4.30
CA GLN A 48 -5.30 10.78 -4.83
C GLN A 48 -4.12 11.71 -5.14
N GLU A 49 -4.40 12.90 -5.69
CA GLU A 49 -3.37 13.91 -5.94
C GLU A 49 -2.75 14.42 -4.63
N LEU A 50 -3.57 14.75 -3.63
CA LEU A 50 -3.09 15.18 -2.30
C LEU A 50 -2.31 14.07 -1.60
N ALA A 51 -2.78 12.82 -1.66
CA ALA A 51 -2.03 11.68 -1.13
C ALA A 51 -0.66 11.54 -1.83
N GLY A 52 -0.60 11.69 -3.16
CA GLY A 52 0.64 11.65 -3.93
C GLY A 52 1.60 12.80 -3.61
N LEU A 53 1.09 14.02 -3.43
CA LEU A 53 1.89 15.20 -3.07
C LEU A 53 2.41 15.10 -1.63
N ILE A 54 1.55 14.71 -0.68
CA ILE A 54 1.97 14.44 0.70
C ILE A 54 2.98 13.29 0.73
N GLN A 55 2.85 12.28 -0.14
CA GLN A 55 3.84 11.21 -0.28
C GLN A 55 5.18 11.74 -0.82
N ALA A 56 5.19 12.56 -1.88
CA ALA A 56 6.42 13.17 -2.38
C ALA A 56 7.11 14.06 -1.33
N GLU A 57 6.34 14.89 -0.61
CA GLU A 57 6.78 15.79 0.46
C GLU A 57 7.29 15.04 1.71
N THR A 58 6.57 13.99 2.13
CA THR A 58 6.89 13.18 3.32
C THR A 58 8.09 12.27 3.11
N TYR A 59 8.19 11.64 1.95
CA TYR A 59 9.14 10.55 1.74
C TYR A 59 10.42 11.00 1.04
N GLY A 60 10.40 12.02 0.16
CA GLY A 60 11.54 12.30 -0.71
C GLY A 60 12.03 11.04 -1.42
N ASP A 61 13.35 10.83 -1.51
CA ASP A 61 13.92 9.59 -2.08
C ASP A 61 14.03 8.42 -1.06
N SER A 62 13.23 8.42 0.01
CA SER A 62 13.26 7.31 0.98
C SER A 62 12.76 5.99 0.39
N ALA A 63 13.32 4.88 0.89
CA ALA A 63 13.00 3.55 0.41
C ALA A 63 11.56 3.12 0.78
N PRO A 64 10.81 2.44 -0.11
CA PRO A 64 9.44 1.96 0.16
C PRO A 64 9.30 1.01 1.37
N LEU A 65 10.42 0.46 1.85
CA LEU A 65 10.45 -0.43 3.02
C LEU A 65 10.62 0.30 4.35
N THR A 66 10.92 1.60 4.35
CA THR A 66 11.12 2.39 5.58
C THR A 66 9.78 2.63 6.28
N PRO A 67 9.55 2.11 7.50
CA PRO A 67 8.29 2.34 8.22
C PRO A 67 8.14 3.80 8.63
N LEU A 68 6.94 4.37 8.45
CA LEU A 68 6.64 5.72 8.93
C LEU A 68 6.48 5.75 10.46
N PRO A 69 6.96 6.81 11.14
CA PRO A 69 6.64 7.06 12.55
C PRO A 69 5.13 7.07 12.83
N ALA A 70 4.74 6.63 14.03
CA ALA A 70 3.34 6.54 14.41
C ALA A 70 2.64 7.91 14.51
N THR A 71 3.35 8.97 14.89
CA THR A 71 2.84 10.35 14.94
C THR A 71 2.49 10.86 13.54
N GLN A 72 3.38 10.66 12.57
CA GLN A 72 3.18 11.04 11.18
C GLN A 72 2.07 10.21 10.53
N SER A 73 2.10 8.89 10.70
CA SER A 73 1.05 7.99 10.20
C SER A 73 -0.33 8.33 10.77
N GLN A 74 -0.40 8.74 12.04
CA GLN A 74 -1.67 9.17 12.63
C GLN A 74 -2.15 10.52 12.08
N ALA A 75 -1.25 11.45 11.74
CA ALA A 75 -1.63 12.69 11.06
C ALA A 75 -2.15 12.43 9.64
N LEU A 76 -1.51 11.51 8.90
CA LEU A 76 -1.94 11.08 7.57
C LEU A 76 -3.33 10.44 7.59
N PHE A 77 -3.54 9.45 8.48
CA PHE A 77 -4.85 8.79 8.61
C PHE A 77 -5.94 9.79 8.98
N LYS A 78 -5.66 10.78 9.84
CA LYS A 78 -6.63 11.83 10.21
C LYS A 78 -6.91 12.87 9.11
N SER A 79 -6.23 12.82 7.97
CA SER A 79 -6.49 13.76 6.86
C SER A 79 -7.79 13.43 6.10
N THR A 80 -8.26 12.19 6.17
CA THR A 80 -9.53 11.72 5.59
C THR A 80 -10.46 11.15 6.65
N ALA A 81 -11.75 10.98 6.32
CA ALA A 81 -12.75 10.52 7.30
C ALA A 81 -12.59 9.03 7.59
N GLU A 82 -12.34 8.27 6.53
CA GLU A 82 -12.12 6.84 6.45
C GLU A 82 -10.86 6.44 7.25
N GLY A 83 -9.78 7.21 7.10
CA GLY A 83 -8.55 7.00 7.86
C GLY A 83 -8.69 7.39 9.32
N ALA A 84 -9.47 8.44 9.63
CA ALA A 84 -9.76 8.85 11.00
C ALA A 84 -10.56 7.78 11.75
N GLU A 85 -11.52 7.13 11.08
CA GLU A 85 -12.26 5.98 11.60
C GLU A 85 -11.32 4.80 11.89
N LEU A 86 -10.48 4.40 10.94
CA LEU A 86 -9.52 3.31 11.17
C LEU A 86 -8.54 3.63 12.30
N ALA A 87 -8.03 4.86 12.37
CA ALA A 87 -7.16 5.31 13.44
C ALA A 87 -7.85 5.33 14.82
N ALA A 88 -9.17 5.52 14.87
CA ALA A 88 -9.95 5.39 16.10
C ALA A 88 -10.14 3.91 16.48
N ALA A 89 -10.51 3.04 15.54
CA ALA A 89 -10.65 1.60 15.76
C ALA A 89 -9.32 0.96 16.22
N TRP A 90 -8.19 1.36 15.63
CA TRP A 90 -6.86 0.90 16.04
C TRP A 90 -6.45 1.41 17.43
N ARG A 91 -6.88 2.60 17.84
CA ARG A 91 -6.63 3.12 19.19
C ARG A 91 -7.36 2.32 20.28
N GLY A 92 -8.53 1.77 19.96
CA GLY A 92 -9.28 0.89 20.87
C GLY A 92 -8.78 -0.56 20.94
N ALA A 93 -7.85 -0.96 20.07
CA ALA A 93 -7.30 -2.31 20.02
C ALA A 93 -6.11 -2.49 20.99
N PRO A 94 -5.79 -3.74 21.40
CA PRO A 94 -4.58 -4.03 22.19
C PRO A 94 -3.32 -3.45 21.55
N GLY A 95 -2.44 -2.82 22.33
CA GLY A 95 -1.25 -2.13 21.82
C GLY A 95 -1.51 -0.77 21.13
N GLY A 96 -2.78 -0.35 21.01
CA GLY A 96 -3.17 0.95 20.47
C GLY A 96 -2.76 1.19 19.02
N PHE A 97 -2.86 2.44 18.57
CA PHE A 97 -2.59 2.81 17.18
C PHE A 97 -1.17 2.43 16.73
N GLU A 98 -0.16 2.65 17.57
CA GLU A 98 1.24 2.36 17.27
C GLU A 98 1.51 0.86 17.10
N GLY A 99 1.01 0.02 18.01
CA GLY A 99 1.15 -1.44 17.89
C GLY A 99 0.47 -2.00 16.65
N GLN A 100 -0.72 -1.50 16.30
CA GLN A 100 -1.45 -1.94 15.11
C GLN A 100 -0.82 -1.45 13.80
N LEU A 101 -0.29 -0.22 13.79
CA LEU A 101 0.50 0.31 12.69
C LEU A 101 1.78 -0.51 12.46
N ALA A 102 2.51 -0.85 13.51
CA ALA A 102 3.73 -1.67 13.41
C ALA A 102 3.46 -3.06 12.80
N LEU A 103 2.30 -3.67 13.12
CA LEU A 103 1.86 -4.93 12.50
C LEU A 103 1.55 -4.75 11.01
N ALA A 104 0.79 -3.72 10.63
CA ALA A 104 0.47 -3.42 9.23
C ALA A 104 1.72 -3.10 8.40
N GLN A 105 2.62 -2.28 8.93
CA GLN A 105 3.88 -1.91 8.27
C GLN A 105 4.80 -3.12 8.10
N LYS A 106 4.96 -3.96 9.14
CA LYS A 106 5.74 -5.20 9.04
C LYS A 106 5.21 -6.12 7.94
N ALA A 107 3.89 -6.28 7.86
CA ALA A 107 3.23 -7.06 6.80
C ALA A 107 3.47 -6.46 5.40
N ALA A 108 3.31 -5.14 5.26
CA ALA A 108 3.58 -4.44 4.01
C ALA A 108 5.04 -4.58 3.55
N SER A 109 6.02 -4.40 4.45
CA SER A 109 7.45 -4.59 4.15
C SER A 109 7.77 -6.02 3.72
N GLN A 110 7.12 -7.03 4.30
CA GLN A 110 7.29 -8.43 3.90
C GLN A 110 6.76 -8.72 2.49
N ILE A 111 5.63 -8.12 2.10
CA ILE A 111 5.09 -8.22 0.73
C ILE A 111 6.02 -7.47 -0.24
N LEU A 112 6.35 -6.22 0.05
CA LEU A 112 7.19 -5.37 -0.81
C LEU A 112 8.58 -5.97 -1.04
N ALA A 113 9.19 -6.59 -0.02
CA ALA A 113 10.48 -7.28 -0.17
C ALA A 113 10.43 -8.46 -1.19
N GLY A 114 9.25 -9.06 -1.41
CA GLY A 114 9.04 -10.09 -2.43
C GLY A 114 8.57 -9.55 -3.79
N VAL A 115 8.27 -8.25 -3.92
CA VAL A 115 7.82 -7.64 -5.19
C VAL A 115 8.99 -7.39 -6.14
N GLY A 116 10.19 -7.12 -5.62
CA GLY A 116 11.40 -6.87 -6.40
C GLY A 116 12.28 -5.77 -5.81
N ASP A 117 12.97 -5.04 -6.67
CA ASP A 117 13.84 -3.93 -6.32
C ASP A 117 13.07 -2.65 -5.88
N GLN A 118 13.80 -1.60 -5.50
CA GLN A 118 13.23 -0.33 -5.05
C GLN A 118 12.31 0.31 -6.12
N THR A 119 12.61 0.13 -7.41
CA THR A 119 11.80 0.67 -8.52
C THR A 119 10.48 -0.07 -8.63
N ALA A 120 10.50 -1.41 -8.60
CA ALA A 120 9.31 -2.25 -8.60
C ALA A 120 8.45 -2.00 -7.35
N GLN A 121 9.07 -1.82 -6.18
CA GLN A 121 8.38 -1.47 -4.93
C GLN A 121 7.74 -0.08 -4.97
N LYS A 122 8.43 0.95 -5.49
CA LYS A 122 7.88 2.30 -5.69
C LYS A 122 6.65 2.24 -6.61
N ALA A 123 6.78 1.61 -7.78
CA ALA A 123 5.69 1.45 -8.75
C ALA A 123 4.50 0.64 -8.20
N PHE A 124 4.74 -0.42 -7.43
CA PHE A 124 3.68 -1.19 -6.77
C PHE A 124 2.92 -0.33 -5.75
N THR A 125 3.63 0.44 -4.93
CA THR A 125 3.05 1.30 -3.88
C THR A 125 2.28 2.49 -4.48
N GLU A 126 2.84 3.13 -5.51
CA GLU A 126 2.19 4.22 -6.25
C GLU A 126 0.89 3.74 -6.93
N ARG A 127 0.92 2.55 -7.54
CA ARG A 127 -0.26 1.96 -8.16
C ARG A 127 -1.31 1.53 -7.14
N PHE A 128 -0.90 0.89 -6.05
CA PHE A 128 -1.79 0.57 -4.92
C PHE A 128 -2.49 1.83 -4.38
N SER A 129 -1.75 2.94 -4.29
CA SER A 129 -2.31 4.24 -3.92
C SER A 129 -3.35 4.71 -4.95
N ARG A 130 -3.00 4.83 -6.24
CA ARG A 130 -3.91 5.40 -7.26
C ARG A 130 -5.10 4.52 -7.68
N SER A 131 -4.97 3.19 -7.60
CA SER A 131 -6.00 2.28 -8.15
C SER A 131 -7.13 1.95 -7.16
N LEU A 132 -6.96 2.22 -5.87
CA LEU A 132 -7.95 1.90 -4.83
C LEU A 132 -8.67 3.14 -4.32
N THR A 133 -9.94 3.00 -3.94
CA THR A 133 -10.65 4.03 -3.16
C THR A 133 -9.98 4.25 -1.81
N GLU A 134 -10.11 5.45 -1.22
CA GLU A 134 -9.60 5.77 0.12
C GLU A 134 -9.98 4.71 1.17
N ARG A 135 -11.26 4.30 1.17
CA ARG A 135 -11.81 3.31 2.10
C ARG A 135 -11.26 1.90 1.83
N ALA A 136 -11.16 1.48 0.57
CA ALA A 136 -10.54 0.20 0.21
C ALA A 136 -9.07 0.10 0.66
N ARG A 137 -8.28 1.18 0.54
CA ARG A 137 -6.89 1.24 1.06
C ARG A 137 -6.84 0.95 2.56
N TYR A 138 -7.72 1.57 3.35
CA TYR A 138 -7.79 1.33 4.79
C TYR A 138 -8.29 -0.07 5.17
N HIS A 139 -9.23 -0.65 4.41
CA HIS A 139 -9.61 -2.05 4.60
C HIS A 139 -8.44 -3.01 4.35
N VAL A 140 -7.61 -2.77 3.33
CA VAL A 140 -6.37 -3.53 3.12
C VAL A 140 -5.37 -3.33 4.27
N TYR A 141 -5.13 -2.10 4.74
CA TYR A 141 -4.23 -1.87 5.89
C TYR A 141 -4.71 -2.59 7.17
N ASN A 142 -6.02 -2.60 7.40
CA ASN A 142 -6.61 -3.34 8.52
C ASN A 142 -6.44 -4.86 8.36
N GLU A 143 -6.52 -5.38 7.13
CA GLU A 143 -6.30 -6.80 6.86
C GLU A 143 -4.82 -7.22 6.94
N LEU A 144 -3.88 -6.36 6.55
CA LEU A 144 -2.45 -6.58 6.77
C LEU A 144 -2.13 -6.74 8.26
N ARG A 145 -2.71 -5.86 9.09
CA ARG A 145 -2.64 -5.91 10.56
C ARG A 145 -3.20 -7.21 11.16
N ASN A 146 -4.30 -7.74 10.62
CA ASN A 146 -4.96 -8.96 11.15
C ASN A 146 -4.05 -10.21 11.10
N GLY A 147 -3.10 -10.27 10.17
CA GLY A 147 -2.16 -11.38 10.05
C GLY A 147 -2.80 -12.70 9.56
N ALA A 148 -2.13 -13.81 9.84
CA ALA A 148 -2.49 -15.13 9.34
C ALA A 148 -3.83 -15.65 9.89
N ALA A 149 -4.60 -16.35 9.05
CA ALA A 149 -5.80 -17.05 9.48
C ALA A 149 -5.43 -18.32 10.28
N ALA A 150 -5.70 -18.30 11.58
CA ALA A 150 -5.54 -19.48 12.44
C ALA A 150 -6.68 -20.48 12.23
N ASN A 151 -6.39 -21.77 12.43
CA ASN A 151 -7.39 -22.85 12.52
C ASN A 151 -8.31 -23.06 11.30
N VAL A 152 -7.83 -22.77 10.09
CA VAL A 152 -8.56 -23.12 8.85
C VAL A 152 -8.62 -24.64 8.62
N GLN A 153 -9.73 -25.11 8.05
CA GLN A 153 -9.84 -26.47 7.52
C GLN A 153 -9.18 -26.56 6.12
N PRO A 154 -8.58 -27.69 5.73
CA PRO A 154 -8.02 -27.84 4.39
C PRO A 154 -9.16 -27.81 3.36
N VAL A 155 -8.96 -27.10 2.24
CA VAL A 155 -9.92 -27.13 1.12
C VAL A 155 -9.89 -28.48 0.38
N SER A 156 -10.89 -28.74 -0.46
CA SER A 156 -10.94 -29.98 -1.25
C SER A 156 -9.86 -30.03 -2.34
N SER A 157 -9.63 -31.21 -2.92
CA SER A 157 -8.76 -31.34 -4.10
C SER A 157 -9.28 -30.55 -5.31
N GLY A 158 -10.60 -30.41 -5.45
CA GLY A 158 -11.21 -29.57 -6.49
C GLY A 158 -10.88 -28.09 -6.28
N ASP A 159 -10.92 -27.61 -5.03
CA ASP A 159 -10.58 -26.23 -4.67
C ASP A 159 -9.10 -25.92 -4.90
N VAL A 160 -8.20 -26.86 -4.56
CA VAL A 160 -6.77 -26.74 -4.91
C VAL A 160 -6.60 -26.64 -6.43
N GLN A 161 -7.36 -27.41 -7.22
CA GLN A 161 -7.31 -27.32 -8.68
C GLN A 161 -7.87 -25.98 -9.21
N ILE A 162 -8.91 -25.42 -8.60
CA ILE A 162 -9.42 -24.06 -8.93
C ILE A 162 -8.32 -23.03 -8.70
N PHE A 163 -7.65 -23.06 -7.54
CA PHE A 163 -6.53 -22.17 -7.24
C PHE A 163 -5.37 -22.34 -8.25
N ARG A 164 -5.10 -23.59 -8.66
CA ARG A 164 -4.08 -23.97 -9.64
C ARG A 164 -4.33 -23.45 -11.06
N ASN A 165 -5.53 -22.95 -11.39
CA ASN A 165 -5.85 -22.50 -12.74
C ASN A 165 -5.23 -21.13 -13.12
N THR A 166 -4.55 -20.47 -12.18
CA THR A 166 -3.72 -19.27 -12.46
C THR A 166 -2.23 -19.65 -12.47
N GLN A 167 -1.38 -18.94 -13.21
CA GLN A 167 0.08 -19.21 -13.20
C GLN A 167 0.64 -19.15 -11.78
N ALA A 168 0.36 -18.07 -11.03
CA ALA A 168 0.82 -17.89 -9.66
C ALA A 168 0.33 -19.02 -8.74
N GLY A 169 -0.93 -19.44 -8.88
CA GLY A 169 -1.49 -20.54 -8.10
C GLY A 169 -0.92 -21.91 -8.48
N ALA A 170 -0.60 -22.14 -9.75
CA ALA A 170 0.06 -23.36 -10.21
C ALA A 170 1.44 -23.54 -9.57
N GLU A 171 2.25 -22.49 -9.60
CA GLU A 171 3.60 -22.47 -9.01
C GLU A 171 3.57 -22.58 -7.48
N LEU A 172 2.58 -21.96 -6.81
CA LEU A 172 2.42 -22.08 -5.35
C LEU A 172 1.94 -23.46 -4.91
N VAL A 173 1.03 -24.10 -5.65
CA VAL A 173 0.59 -25.48 -5.34
C VAL A 173 1.75 -26.47 -5.49
N GLU A 174 2.64 -26.25 -6.46
CA GLU A 174 3.88 -27.00 -6.61
C GLU A 174 4.86 -26.74 -5.45
N GLU A 175 5.09 -25.46 -5.10
CA GLU A 175 5.95 -25.04 -3.97
C GLU A 175 5.47 -25.60 -2.61
N TRP A 176 4.15 -25.66 -2.39
CA TRP A 176 3.55 -26.10 -1.12
C TRP A 176 3.35 -27.62 -1.03
N GLY A 177 3.29 -28.32 -2.17
CA GLY A 177 3.09 -29.76 -2.25
C GLY A 177 1.92 -30.26 -1.39
N VAL A 178 2.21 -31.19 -0.47
CA VAL A 178 1.21 -31.79 0.44
C VAL A 178 0.51 -30.78 1.37
N HIS A 179 1.08 -29.59 1.57
CA HIS A 179 0.49 -28.53 2.41
C HIS A 179 -0.42 -27.58 1.62
N ALA A 180 -0.51 -27.70 0.30
CA ALA A 180 -1.33 -26.83 -0.55
C ALA A 180 -2.80 -26.69 -0.06
N PRO A 181 -3.53 -27.75 0.35
CA PRO A 181 -4.91 -27.61 0.84
C PRO A 181 -5.07 -26.67 2.04
N PHE A 182 -4.11 -26.65 2.97
CA PHE A 182 -4.12 -25.74 4.12
C PHE A 182 -3.66 -24.32 3.74
N ARG A 183 -2.67 -24.21 2.85
CA ARG A 183 -2.15 -22.91 2.38
C ARG A 183 -3.21 -22.16 1.57
N VAL A 184 -3.90 -22.83 0.64
CA VAL A 184 -5.03 -22.29 -0.12
C VAL A 184 -6.17 -21.86 0.83
N ALA A 185 -6.53 -22.68 1.81
CA ALA A 185 -7.55 -22.33 2.81
C ALA A 185 -7.24 -21.02 3.56
N ARG A 186 -5.98 -20.80 3.95
CA ARG A 186 -5.55 -19.54 4.61
C ARG A 186 -5.67 -18.35 3.67
N VAL A 187 -5.24 -18.51 2.41
CA VAL A 187 -5.34 -17.45 1.40
C VAL A 187 -6.80 -17.05 1.18
N TRP A 188 -7.69 -18.03 1.01
CA TRP A 188 -9.11 -17.78 0.81
C TRP A 188 -9.80 -17.18 2.03
N GLU A 189 -9.58 -17.68 3.26
CA GLU A 189 -10.18 -17.07 4.46
C GLU A 189 -9.78 -15.59 4.63
N ARG A 190 -8.53 -15.23 4.27
CA ARG A 190 -8.09 -13.82 4.28
C ARG A 190 -8.75 -12.98 3.19
N PHE A 191 -8.87 -13.51 1.96
CA PHE A 191 -9.60 -12.82 0.90
C PHE A 191 -11.09 -12.69 1.19
N ASP A 192 -11.74 -13.71 1.76
CA ASP A 192 -13.15 -13.67 2.14
C ASP A 192 -13.38 -12.69 3.29
N ARG A 193 -12.44 -12.55 4.22
CA ARG A 193 -12.50 -11.53 5.27
C ARG A 193 -12.32 -10.12 4.70
N LEU A 194 -11.40 -9.93 3.76
CA LEU A 194 -11.23 -8.65 3.06
C LEU A 194 -12.48 -8.31 2.23
N LYS A 195 -13.02 -9.26 1.47
CA LYS A 195 -14.27 -9.11 0.69
C LYS A 195 -15.46 -8.76 1.58
N ARG A 196 -15.57 -9.36 2.77
CA ARG A 196 -16.60 -8.99 3.77
C ARG A 196 -16.42 -7.57 4.34
N ALA A 197 -15.20 -7.02 4.31
CA ALA A 197 -14.92 -5.64 4.72
C ALA A 197 -15.17 -4.64 3.58
N LEU A 198 -14.82 -5.02 2.35
CA LEU A 198 -15.17 -4.33 1.09
C LEU A 198 -16.63 -4.63 0.71
N ALA A 199 -17.56 -4.32 1.61
CA ALA A 199 -19.00 -4.60 1.45
C ALA A 199 -19.74 -3.60 0.53
N ASP A 200 -18.99 -2.67 -0.08
CA ASP A 200 -19.44 -1.61 -0.97
C ASP A 200 -18.86 -1.89 -2.36
N ASP A 201 -19.70 -1.80 -3.40
CA ASP A 201 -19.35 -2.30 -4.73
C ASP A 201 -18.18 -1.51 -5.35
N ASP A 202 -18.10 -0.18 -5.17
CA ASP A 202 -17.01 0.66 -5.70
C ASP A 202 -15.65 0.29 -5.04
N ASP A 203 -15.68 0.01 -3.74
CA ASP A 203 -14.50 -0.44 -2.98
C ASP A 203 -14.04 -1.83 -3.43
N PHE A 204 -14.99 -2.76 -3.65
CA PHE A 204 -14.69 -4.11 -4.10
C PHE A 204 -14.16 -4.13 -5.54
N ASP A 205 -14.81 -3.42 -6.46
CA ASP A 205 -14.42 -3.36 -7.86
C ASP A 205 -13.04 -2.69 -8.02
N SER A 206 -12.75 -1.60 -7.30
CA SER A 206 -11.41 -0.98 -7.32
C SER A 206 -10.31 -1.95 -6.84
N PHE A 207 -10.61 -2.79 -5.85
CA PHE A 207 -9.71 -3.82 -5.38
C PHE A 207 -9.51 -4.95 -6.39
N VAL A 208 -10.59 -5.41 -7.03
CA VAL A 208 -10.54 -6.46 -8.06
C VAL A 208 -9.75 -5.98 -9.27
N ASP A 209 -9.98 -4.77 -9.76
CA ASP A 209 -9.25 -4.18 -10.90
C ASP A 209 -7.76 -4.01 -10.59
N TRP A 210 -7.42 -3.48 -9.41
CA TRP A 210 -6.03 -3.38 -8.96
C TRP A 210 -5.34 -4.75 -8.93
N TYR A 211 -5.99 -5.75 -8.32
CA TYR A 211 -5.43 -7.09 -8.12
C TYR A 211 -5.31 -7.88 -9.43
N ALA A 212 -6.36 -7.88 -10.26
CA ALA A 212 -6.40 -8.59 -11.55
C ALA A 212 -5.32 -8.09 -12.52
N ALA A 213 -4.94 -6.81 -12.40
CA ALA A 213 -3.95 -6.20 -13.25
C ALA A 213 -2.51 -6.29 -12.69
N LEU A 214 -2.26 -7.02 -11.59
CA LEU A 214 -0.93 -7.36 -11.09
C LEU A 214 -0.22 -8.41 -11.96
N LYS A 215 1.12 -8.40 -11.96
CA LYS A 215 1.91 -9.46 -12.61
C LYS A 215 1.82 -10.77 -11.80
N PRO A 216 1.90 -11.96 -12.44
CA PRO A 216 1.86 -13.25 -11.73
C PRO A 216 2.82 -13.34 -10.53
N GLU A 217 4.04 -12.81 -10.64
CA GLU A 217 5.01 -12.81 -9.53
C GLU A 217 4.55 -11.98 -8.32
N MET A 218 3.86 -10.86 -8.55
CA MET A 218 3.31 -10.03 -7.48
C MET A 218 2.13 -10.74 -6.79
N VAL A 219 1.26 -11.36 -7.59
CA VAL A 219 0.16 -12.22 -7.11
C VAL A 219 0.71 -13.38 -6.27
N LYS A 220 1.76 -14.05 -6.76
CA LYS A 220 2.47 -15.13 -6.08
C LYS A 220 3.03 -14.69 -4.74
N THR A 221 3.69 -13.53 -4.69
CA THR A 221 4.23 -12.94 -3.46
C THR A 221 3.14 -12.62 -2.44
N ILE A 222 2.03 -11.99 -2.86
CA ILE A 222 0.88 -11.72 -1.98
C ILE A 222 0.31 -13.03 -1.45
N CYS A 223 -0.01 -13.99 -2.31
CA CYS A 223 -0.58 -15.28 -1.90
C CYS A 223 0.36 -16.07 -0.98
N ARG A 224 1.68 -16.03 -1.21
CA ARG A 224 2.67 -16.63 -0.30
C ARG A 224 2.59 -16.01 1.09
N TYR A 225 2.55 -14.68 1.20
CA TYR A 225 2.38 -13.98 2.48
C TYR A 225 1.02 -14.27 3.14
N LEU A 226 -0.08 -14.27 2.38
CA LEU A 226 -1.42 -14.59 2.91
C LEU A 226 -1.53 -16.03 3.42
N SER A 227 -0.77 -16.95 2.83
CA SER A 227 -0.73 -18.36 3.21
C SER A 227 0.07 -18.67 4.49
N ALA A 228 0.87 -17.73 4.99
CA ALA A 228 1.90 -17.92 6.02
C ALA A 228 1.39 -18.63 7.30
#